data_AF-B3PMD1-F1
#
_entry.id   AF-B3PMD1-F1
#
_cell.length_a   1.000
_cell.length_b   1.000
_cell.length_c   1.000
_cell.angle_alpha   90.00
_cell.angle_beta   90.00
_cell.angle_gamma   90.00
#
_symmetry.space_group_name_H-M   'P 1'
#
loop_
_entity.id
_entity.type
_entity.pdbx_description
1 polymer ?
#
loop_
_entity_poly.entity_id
_entity_poly.type
_entity_poly.pdbx_seq_one_letter_code
_entity_poly.pdbx_strand_id
1 'polypeptide(L)'
;MEKLRNYNIDLTSSFALKRRLINDFCKLAMAKNEYNKIKSNSAQDKNILDAFLKSLGHDYLKIFTKNFLIKEDLYGSWYLNYWSKTTYYKKLNYVVNLFLRYISDVN
;
A
#
# COMPACT_ATOMS: atom_id res chain seq x y z
N MET A 1 -3.74 -27.02 -8.90
CA MET A 1 -2.59 -26.13 -9.17
C MET A 1 -2.78 -25.44 -10.52
N GLU A 2 -3.89 -24.72 -10.68
CA GLU A 2 -4.20 -23.99 -11.91
C GLU A 2 -4.81 -22.66 -11.50
N LYS A 3 -4.05 -21.57 -11.75
CA LYS A 3 -4.49 -20.17 -11.96
C LYS A 3 -3.26 -19.25 -11.94
N LEU A 4 -2.30 -19.51 -12.84
CA LEU A 4 -1.23 -18.57 -13.20
C LEU A 4 -1.18 -18.30 -14.71
N ARG A 5 -2.31 -18.51 -15.41
CA ARG A 5 -2.43 -18.13 -16.83
C ARG A 5 -3.08 -16.76 -16.95
N ASN A 6 -2.43 -15.92 -17.75
CA ASN A 6 -2.87 -14.64 -18.31
C ASN A 6 -2.54 -13.38 -17.50
N TYR A 7 -1.26 -13.18 -17.25
CA TYR A 7 -0.68 -11.84 -17.38
C TYR A 7 0.32 -11.88 -18.55
N ASN A 8 -0.17 -11.66 -19.78
CA ASN A 8 0.69 -11.27 -20.89
C ASN A 8 1.17 -9.84 -20.59
N ILE A 9 2.22 -9.74 -19.77
CA ILE A 9 2.90 -8.48 -19.48
C ILE A 9 3.72 -8.17 -20.73
N ASP A 10 3.25 -7.21 -21.50
CA ASP A 10 4.02 -6.64 -22.60
C ASP A 10 5.41 -6.19 -22.07
N LEU A 11 6.43 -6.95 -22.45
CA LEU A 11 7.80 -6.84 -21.94
C LEU A 11 8.55 -5.61 -22.47
N THR A 12 7.89 -4.77 -23.28
CA THR A 12 8.36 -3.49 -23.80
C THR A 12 8.30 -2.33 -22.80
N SER A 13 7.77 -2.56 -21.60
CA SER A 13 7.70 -1.52 -20.56
C SER A 13 9.08 -1.18 -19.95
N SER A 14 9.33 0.10 -19.72
CA SER A 14 10.63 0.62 -19.24
C SER A 14 11.09 -0.05 -17.94
N PHE A 15 12.39 -0.06 -17.67
CA PHE A 15 12.98 -0.66 -16.48
C PHE A 15 12.34 -0.15 -15.16
N ALA A 16 11.91 1.11 -15.16
CA ALA A 16 11.19 1.70 -14.03
C ALA A 16 9.82 1.04 -13.78
N LEU A 17 9.11 0.65 -14.84
CA LEU A 17 7.81 0.00 -14.77
C LEU A 17 7.94 -1.45 -14.28
N LYS A 18 8.94 -2.18 -14.78
CA LYS A 18 9.29 -3.52 -14.27
C LYS A 18 9.67 -3.47 -12.79
N ARG A 19 10.52 -2.52 -12.39
CA ARG A 19 10.93 -2.34 -10.99
C ARG A 19 9.75 -1.98 -10.09
N ARG A 20 8.81 -1.15 -10.58
CA ARG A 20 7.59 -0.80 -9.87
C ARG A 20 6.70 -2.03 -9.68
N LEU A 21 6.47 -2.83 -10.74
CA LEU A 21 5.67 -4.05 -10.67
C LEU A 21 6.23 -5.04 -9.65
N ILE A 22 7.55 -5.28 -9.67
CA ILE A 22 8.21 -6.17 -8.70
C ILE A 22 8.02 -5.65 -7.28
N ASN A 23 8.23 -4.35 -7.07
CA ASN A 23 8.08 -3.74 -5.74
C ASN A 23 6.63 -3.84 -5.23
N ASP A 24 5.65 -3.56 -6.09
CA ASP A 24 4.23 -3.66 -5.76
C ASP A 24 3.84 -5.11 -5.45
N PHE A 25 4.34 -6.08 -6.24
CA PHE A 25 4.14 -7.51 -6.00
C PHE A 25 4.74 -7.96 -4.66
N CYS A 26 5.98 -7.59 -4.37
CA CYS A 26 6.66 -7.95 -3.12
C CYS A 26 5.92 -7.38 -1.91
N LYS A 27 5.45 -6.13 -1.97
CA LYS A 27 4.67 -5.52 -0.89
C LYS A 27 3.35 -6.24 -0.65
N LEU A 28 2.64 -6.60 -1.72
CA LEU A 28 1.40 -7.37 -1.62
C LEU A 28 1.64 -8.77 -1.03
N ALA A 29 2.71 -9.45 -1.47
CA ALA A 29 3.10 -10.75 -0.94
C ALA A 29 3.45 -10.67 0.56
N MET A 30 4.17 -9.62 0.98
CA MET A 30 4.47 -9.36 2.39
C MET A 30 3.20 -9.09 3.21
N ALA A 31 2.31 -8.22 2.72
CA ALA A 31 1.06 -7.90 3.40
C ALA A 31 0.16 -9.13 3.57
N LYS A 32 0.10 -9.99 2.54
CA LYS A 32 -0.63 -11.26 2.59
C LYS A 32 -0.01 -12.25 3.57
N ASN A 33 1.32 -12.33 3.63
CA ASN A 33 2.02 -13.20 4.57
C ASN A 33 1.76 -12.77 6.03
N GLU A 34 1.84 -11.47 6.31
CA GLU A 34 1.51 -10.93 7.62
C GLU A 34 0.04 -11.18 7.99
N TYR A 35 -0.90 -10.95 7.06
CA TYR A 35 -2.32 -11.31 7.25
C TYR A 35 -2.52 -12.79 7.59
N ASN A 36 -1.81 -13.70 6.93
CA ASN A 36 -1.95 -15.14 7.21
C ASN A 36 -1.41 -15.53 8.60
N LYS A 37 -0.27 -14.96 9.03
CA LYS A 37 0.27 -15.14 10.40
C LYS A 37 -0.68 -14.62 11.48
N ILE A 38 -1.38 -13.54 11.12
CA ILE A 38 -2.38 -12.88 11.94
C ILE A 38 -3.65 -13.72 12.01
N LYS A 39 -4.13 -14.27 10.88
CA LYS A 39 -5.34 -15.10 10.79
C LYS A 39 -5.23 -16.40 11.58
N SER A 40 -4.03 -16.96 11.73
CA SER A 40 -3.81 -18.12 12.62
C SER A 40 -3.95 -17.80 14.11
N ASN A 41 -3.91 -16.52 14.50
CA ASN A 41 -4.13 -16.05 15.86
C ASN A 41 -5.50 -15.36 15.94
N SER A 42 -6.44 -15.90 16.71
CA SER A 42 -7.90 -15.68 16.69
C SER A 42 -8.47 -14.26 16.92
N ALA A 43 -7.74 -13.17 16.67
CA ALA A 43 -8.23 -11.79 16.74
C ALA A 43 -8.51 -11.23 15.33
N GLN A 44 -9.72 -11.46 14.83
CA GLN A 44 -10.00 -11.42 13.39
C GLN A 44 -10.21 -10.03 12.75
N ASP A 45 -10.49 -8.96 13.50
CA ASP A 45 -10.83 -7.66 12.87
C ASP A 45 -9.83 -6.52 13.14
N LYS A 46 -9.07 -6.55 14.25
CA LYS A 46 -8.06 -5.52 14.56
C LYS A 46 -6.80 -5.58 13.68
N ASN A 47 -6.73 -6.53 12.76
CA ASN A 47 -5.46 -7.08 12.31
C ASN A 47 -5.18 -6.85 10.81
N ILE A 48 -6.22 -6.54 10.01
CA ILE A 48 -6.09 -6.22 8.58
C ILE A 48 -5.46 -4.84 8.39
N LEU A 49 -5.97 -3.83 9.09
CA LEU A 49 -5.42 -2.47 9.01
C LEU A 49 -3.97 -2.44 9.54
N ASP A 50 -3.69 -3.11 10.66
CA ASP A 50 -2.35 -3.20 11.21
C ASP A 50 -1.36 -3.90 10.27
N ALA A 51 -1.77 -4.99 9.62
CA ALA A 51 -0.97 -5.66 8.61
C ALA A 51 -0.67 -4.73 7.41
N PHE A 52 -1.66 -3.96 6.97
CA PHE A 52 -1.45 -2.95 5.93
C PHE A 52 -0.44 -1.90 6.36
N LEU A 53 -0.63 -1.29 7.54
CA LEU A 53 0.24 -0.23 8.04
C LEU A 53 1.69 -0.70 8.20
N LYS A 54 1.92 -1.92 8.69
CA LYS A 54 3.26 -2.53 8.81
C LYS A 54 3.94 -2.77 7.46
N SER A 55 3.18 -2.93 6.39
CA SER A 55 3.73 -3.10 5.03
C SER A 55 4.19 -1.79 4.38
N LEU A 56 3.79 -0.64 4.93
CA LEU A 56 4.09 0.67 4.36
C LEU A 56 5.50 1.13 4.76
N GLY A 57 6.22 1.69 3.79
CA GLY A 57 7.43 2.46 4.07
C GLY A 57 7.09 3.77 4.80
N HIS A 58 8.07 4.31 5.54
CA HIS A 58 7.92 5.48 6.43
C HIS A 58 7.11 6.64 5.82
N ASP A 59 7.41 7.05 4.59
CA ASP A 59 6.70 8.15 3.92
C ASP A 59 5.22 7.85 3.70
N TYR A 60 4.90 6.64 3.24
CA TYR A 60 3.52 6.23 2.94
C TYR A 60 2.73 6.00 4.22
N LEU A 61 3.38 5.45 5.25
CA LEU A 61 2.80 5.33 6.58
C LEU A 61 2.43 6.71 7.12
N LYS A 62 3.35 7.67 7.08
CA LYS A 62 3.10 9.05 7.53
C LYS A 62 1.93 9.69 6.78
N ILE A 63 1.93 9.59 5.45
CA ILE A 63 0.85 10.13 4.60
C ILE A 63 -0.48 9.47 4.93
N PHE A 64 -0.53 8.15 5.03
CA PHE A 64 -1.77 7.43 5.32
C PHE A 64 -2.32 7.79 6.70
N THR A 65 -1.48 7.73 7.73
CA THR A 65 -1.87 8.05 9.10
C THR A 65 -2.36 9.50 9.24
N LYS A 66 -1.65 10.48 8.67
CA LYS A 66 -2.04 11.89 8.73
C LYS A 66 -3.31 12.23 7.96
N ASN A 67 -3.64 11.49 6.89
CA ASN A 67 -4.85 11.74 6.10
C ASN A 67 -6.07 10.98 6.61
N PHE A 68 -5.89 9.76 7.14
CA PHE A 68 -7.01 8.85 7.39
C PHE A 68 -7.18 8.44 8.86
N LEU A 69 -6.15 8.56 9.69
CA LEU A 69 -6.19 8.11 11.10
C LEU A 69 -6.15 9.26 12.11
N ILE A 70 -5.50 10.38 11.76
CA ILE A 70 -5.37 11.56 12.62
C ILE A 70 -6.29 12.68 12.10
N LYS A 71 -7.17 13.20 12.98
CA LYS A 71 -8.14 14.27 12.65
C LYS A 71 -7.59 15.71 12.69
N GLU A 72 -6.32 15.88 13.00
CA GLU A 72 -5.79 17.19 13.43
C GLU A 72 -5.46 18.17 12.29
N ASP A 73 -5.25 17.71 11.07
CA ASP A 73 -4.70 18.56 10.00
C ASP A 73 -5.77 19.12 9.06
N LEU A 74 -6.61 20.02 9.59
CA LEU A 74 -7.62 20.76 8.82
C LEU A 74 -7.01 21.73 7.79
N TYR A 75 -5.73 22.07 7.93
CA TYR A 75 -5.06 23.11 7.13
C TYR A 75 -4.38 22.59 5.86
N GLY A 76 -4.40 21.28 5.62
CA GLY A 76 -4.07 20.69 4.32
C GLY A 76 -2.65 20.97 3.79
N SER A 77 -1.72 21.43 4.62
CA SER A 77 -0.39 21.91 4.20
C SER A 77 0.78 21.25 4.92
N TRP A 78 0.54 20.39 5.91
CA TRP A 78 1.57 19.70 6.71
C TRP A 78 2.62 18.96 5.88
N TYR A 79 2.23 18.47 4.70
CA TYR A 79 3.12 17.75 3.80
C TYR A 79 4.24 18.63 3.23
N LEU A 80 4.06 19.95 3.20
CA LEU A 80 5.05 20.90 2.67
C LEU A 80 6.34 20.90 3.49
N ASN A 81 6.29 20.45 4.75
CA ASN A 81 7.48 20.26 5.58
C ASN A 81 8.37 19.08 5.16
N TYR A 82 7.88 18.21 4.26
CA TYR A 82 8.55 16.96 3.89
C TYR A 82 8.68 16.78 2.37
N TRP A 83 7.67 17.21 1.61
CA TRP A 83 7.60 16.99 0.16
C TRP A 83 6.99 18.20 -0.55
N SER A 84 7.37 18.39 -1.81
CA SER A 84 6.65 19.31 -2.69
C SER A 84 5.21 18.82 -2.92
N LYS A 85 4.30 19.75 -3.24
CA LYS A 85 2.89 19.47 -3.54
C LYS A 85 2.71 18.31 -4.52
N THR A 86 3.42 18.34 -5.65
CA THR A 86 3.34 17.30 -6.67
C THR A 86 3.79 15.94 -6.15
N THR A 87 4.89 15.88 -5.40
CA THR A 87 5.42 14.63 -4.83
C THR A 87 4.46 14.06 -3.80
N TYR A 88 3.89 14.92 -2.95
CA TYR A 88 2.88 14.53 -1.98
C TYR A 88 1.67 13.89 -2.65
N TYR A 89 1.04 14.56 -3.62
CA TYR A 89 -0.16 14.00 -4.27
C TYR A 89 0.12 12.72 -5.05
N LYS A 90 1.32 12.57 -5.64
CA LYS A 90 1.73 11.28 -6.25
C LYS A 90 1.82 10.17 -5.21
N LYS A 91 2.43 10.44 -4.05
CA LYS A 91 2.55 9.46 -2.95
C LYS A 91 1.20 9.14 -2.31
N LEU A 92 0.35 10.14 -2.11
CA LEU A 92 -1.02 9.99 -1.59
C LEU A 92 -1.85 9.12 -2.54
N ASN A 93 -1.85 9.43 -3.83
CA ASN A 93 -2.57 8.62 -4.82
C ASN A 93 -2.06 7.17 -4.84
N TYR A 94 -0.74 6.96 -4.74
CA TYR A 94 -0.19 5.61 -4.67
C TYR A 94 -0.65 4.85 -3.43
N VAL A 95 -0.58 5.43 -2.23
CA VAL A 95 -0.94 4.73 -1.00
C VAL A 95 -2.45 4.44 -0.91
N VAL A 96 -3.29 5.32 -1.45
CA VAL A 96 -4.73 5.09 -1.57
C VAL A 96 -5.04 3.92 -2.49
N ASN A 97 -4.45 3.89 -3.69
CA ASN A 97 -4.65 2.77 -4.61
C ASN A 97 -4.12 1.45 -4.04
N LEU A 98 -3.01 1.49 -3.31
CA LEU A 98 -2.45 0.32 -2.64
C LEU A 98 -3.42 -0.21 -1.56
N PHE A 99 -4.04 0.69 -0.80
CA PHE A 99 -5.03 0.32 0.22
C PHE A 99 -6.31 -0.27 -0.39
N LEU A 100 -6.86 0.36 -1.43
CA LEU A 100 -8.06 -0.14 -2.11
C LEU A 100 -7.84 -1.55 -2.67
N ARG A 101 -6.67 -1.79 -3.28
CA ARG A 101 -6.30 -3.12 -3.77
C ARG A 101 -6.14 -4.12 -2.62
N TYR A 102 -5.50 -3.71 -1.53
CA TYR A 102 -5.33 -4.57 -0.35
C TYR A 102 -6.68 -5.00 0.23
N ILE A 103 -7.65 -4.09 0.36
CA ILE A 103 -9.02 -4.46 0.79
C ILE A 103 -9.68 -5.41 -0.19
N SER A 104 -9.57 -5.13 -1.50
CA SER A 104 -10.17 -5.98 -2.55
C SER A 104 -9.58 -7.40 -2.61
N ASP A 105 -8.33 -7.58 -2.19
CA ASP A 105 -7.66 -8.89 -2.20
C ASP A 105 -7.86 -9.67 -0.88
N VAL A 106 -8.29 -9.00 0.20
CA VAL A 106 -8.54 -9.60 1.53
C VAL A 106 -10.01 -9.93 1.76
N ASN A 107 -10.94 -9.20 1.13
CA ASN A 107 -12.37 -9.53 1.04
C ASN A 107 -12.64 -10.62 -0.02
#